data_AF-A0A6U9NIQ1-F1
#
_entry.id   AF-A0A6U9NIQ1-F1
#
_cell.length_a   1.000
_cell.length_b   1.000
_cell.length_c   1.000
_cell.angle_alpha   90.00
_cell.angle_beta   90.00
_cell.angle_gamma   90.00
#
_symmetry.space_group_name_H-M   'P 1'
#
loop_
_entity.id
_entity.type
_entity.pdbx_description
1 polymer ?
#
loop_
_entity_poly.entity_id
_entity_poly.type
_entity_poly.pdbx_seq_one_letter_code
_entity_poly.pdbx_strand_id
1 'polypeptide(L)'
;NEWCHAGGCDRRLSAAEAQQEQELAAAAARLASALAPIADALGAPTTTTPATPRPAAAPLRHAPVQWPSDFEPTLSTARGNVVVALAPSNGGAMLHLRGDAEVESIARFALRGIEGLGGVVGAAWDDAGLVLATATG
;
A
#
# COMPACT_ATOMS: atom_id res chain seq x y z
N ASN A 1 27.46 57.65 -38.68
CA ASN A 1 27.64 56.69 -37.57
C ASN A 1 26.48 56.80 -36.61
N GLU A 2 25.34 56.24 -37.00
CA GLU A 2 24.14 56.12 -36.15
C GLU A 2 24.30 54.93 -35.21
N TRP A 3 24.14 55.17 -33.92
CA TRP A 3 24.09 54.13 -32.89
C TRP A 3 22.62 53.78 -32.66
N CYS A 4 22.21 52.58 -33.07
CA CYS A 4 20.89 52.04 -32.76
C CYS A 4 20.79 51.67 -31.26
N HIS A 5 19.86 52.31 -30.54
CA HIS A 5 19.53 52.00 -29.16
C HIS A 5 18.74 50.68 -29.05
N ALA A 6 19.44 49.55 -28.98
CA ALA A 6 18.86 48.26 -28.58
C ALA A 6 18.76 48.18 -27.05
N GLY A 7 17.88 48.99 -26.44
CA GLY A 7 17.67 49.03 -24.97
C GLY A 7 16.27 48.60 -24.50
N GLY A 8 15.41 48.12 -25.40
CA GLY A 8 13.98 47.94 -25.13
C GLY A 8 13.48 46.51 -24.93
N CYS A 9 14.31 45.48 -25.18
CA CYS A 9 13.83 44.09 -25.21
C CYS A 9 13.82 43.39 -23.83
N ASP A 10 14.54 43.91 -22.83
CA ASP A 10 14.74 43.22 -21.55
C ASP A 10 13.61 43.44 -20.53
N ARG A 11 12.90 44.58 -20.58
CA ARG A 11 11.85 44.92 -19.59
C ARG A 11 10.59 44.06 -19.67
N ARG A 12 10.38 43.35 -20.79
CA ARG A 12 9.19 42.49 -20.97
C ARG A 12 9.42 41.07 -20.46
N LEU A 13 10.68 40.60 -20.47
CA LEU A 13 11.05 39.32 -19.89
C LEU A 13 10.95 39.38 -18.37
N SER A 14 11.49 40.43 -17.74
CA SER A 14 11.43 40.60 -16.28
C SER A 14 10.00 40.73 -15.72
N ALA A 15 9.09 41.34 -16.47
CA ALA A 15 7.68 41.44 -16.07
C ALA A 15 6.95 40.09 -16.19
N ALA A 16 7.25 39.30 -17.21
CA ALA A 16 6.68 37.97 -17.38
C ALA A 16 7.21 36.97 -16.34
N GLU A 17 8.52 37.04 -16.05
CA GLU A 17 9.16 36.25 -15.01
C GLU A 17 8.62 36.59 -13.61
N ALA A 18 8.46 37.88 -13.31
CA ALA A 18 7.86 38.32 -12.05
C ALA A 18 6.42 37.84 -11.89
N GLN A 19 5.63 37.85 -12.97
CA GLN A 19 4.25 37.37 -12.92
C GLN A 19 4.19 35.84 -12.71
N GLN A 20 5.08 35.09 -13.36
CA GLN A 20 5.16 33.65 -13.18
C GLN A 20 5.62 33.24 -11.78
N GLU A 21 6.56 33.98 -11.19
CA GLU A 21 6.98 33.78 -9.79
C GLU A 21 5.83 34.06 -8.81
N GLN A 22 5.02 35.08 -9.10
CA GLN A 22 3.87 35.44 -8.28
C GLN A 22 2.76 34.38 -8.36
N GLU A 23 2.52 33.80 -9.54
CA GLU A 23 1.60 32.68 -9.72
C GLU A 23 2.08 31.41 -9.01
N LEU A 24 3.37 31.11 -9.08
CA LEU A 24 3.99 29.97 -8.38
C LEU A 24 3.84 30.13 -6.85
N ALA A 25 4.14 31.32 -6.33
CA ALA A 25 4.00 31.63 -4.90
C ALA A 25 2.54 31.49 -4.44
N ALA A 26 1.58 31.97 -5.23
CA ALA A 26 0.16 31.82 -4.94
C ALA A 26 -0.33 30.35 -5.00
N ALA A 27 0.22 29.55 -5.91
CA ALA A 27 -0.06 28.11 -5.96
C ALA A 27 0.53 27.37 -4.75
N ALA A 28 1.76 27.69 -4.37
CA ALA A 28 2.41 27.12 -3.19
C ALA A 28 1.66 27.46 -1.89
N ALA A 29 1.20 28.71 -1.75
CA ALA A 29 0.40 29.14 -0.60
C ALA A 29 -0.94 28.37 -0.50
N ARG A 30 -1.61 28.16 -1.63
CA ARG A 30 -2.86 27.35 -1.67
C ARG A 30 -2.60 25.90 -1.30
N LEU A 31 -1.52 25.30 -1.81
CA LEU A 31 -1.11 23.94 -1.44
C LEU A 31 -0.78 23.82 0.04
N ALA A 32 0.02 24.74 0.58
CA ALA A 32 0.36 24.76 2.00
C ALA A 32 -0.90 24.85 2.88
N SER A 33 -1.85 25.72 2.52
CA SER A 33 -3.11 25.85 3.24
C SER A 33 -4.00 24.60 3.15
N ALA A 34 -3.98 23.89 2.02
CA ALA A 34 -4.76 22.66 1.84
C ALA A 34 -4.14 21.46 2.59
N LEU A 35 -2.81 21.44 2.70
CA LEU A 35 -2.07 20.35 3.34
C LEU A 35 -1.90 20.54 4.86
N ALA A 36 -1.99 21.77 5.37
CA ALA A 36 -1.85 22.06 6.81
C ALA A 36 -2.80 21.21 7.69
N PRO A 37 -4.11 21.07 7.39
CA PRO A 37 -5.01 20.25 8.21
C PRO A 37 -4.63 18.76 8.24
N ILE A 38 -4.05 18.25 7.15
CA ILE A 38 -3.60 16.85 7.05
C ILE A 38 -2.32 16.66 7.87
N ALA A 39 -1.39 17.60 7.78
CA ALA A 39 -0.18 17.61 8.59
C ALA A 39 -0.51 17.70 10.09
N ASP A 40 -1.47 18.54 10.47
CA ASP A 40 -1.93 18.66 11.85
C ASP A 40 -2.62 17.37 12.34
N ALA A 41 -3.43 16.73 11.49
CA ALA A 41 -4.08 15.45 11.81
C ALA A 41 -3.08 14.31 12.00
N LEU A 42 -1.95 14.32 11.28
CA LEU A 42 -0.88 13.33 11.41
C LEU A 42 0.11 13.66 12.53
N GLY A 43 0.33 14.95 12.81
CA GLY A 43 1.29 15.44 13.79
C GLY A 43 0.75 15.53 15.22
N ALA A 44 -0.57 15.50 15.41
CA ALA A 44 -1.16 15.43 16.74
C ALA A 44 -0.77 14.11 17.42
N PRO A 45 0.01 14.12 18.52
CA PRO A 45 0.22 12.91 19.30
C PRO A 45 -1.14 12.48 19.80
N THR A 46 -1.57 11.29 19.37
CA THR A 46 -2.85 10.68 19.72
C THR A 46 -2.97 10.67 21.24
N THR A 47 -3.62 11.70 21.78
CA THR A 47 -3.67 11.91 23.22
C THR A 47 -4.67 10.89 23.74
N THR A 48 -4.12 9.84 24.34
CA THR A 48 -4.82 8.86 25.16
C THR A 48 -6.01 8.23 24.44
N THR A 49 -5.73 7.36 23.47
CA THR A 49 -6.70 6.32 23.09
C THR A 49 -7.08 5.59 24.38
N PRO A 50 -8.37 5.53 24.78
CA PRO A 50 -8.78 4.70 25.90
C PRO A 50 -8.29 3.29 25.57
N ALA A 51 -7.53 2.69 26.49
CA ALA A 51 -6.96 1.35 26.33
C ALA A 51 -8.10 0.43 25.90
N THR A 52 -8.15 0.12 24.61
CA THR A 52 -9.14 -0.80 24.07
C THR A 52 -8.93 -2.09 24.85
N PRO A 53 -9.97 -2.66 25.48
CA PRO A 53 -9.81 -3.88 26.24
C PRO A 53 -9.09 -4.87 25.35
N ARG A 54 -7.86 -5.23 25.74
CA ARG A 54 -7.02 -6.15 24.99
C ARG A 54 -7.89 -7.40 24.78
N PRO A 55 -8.27 -7.72 23.53
CA PRO A 55 -9.08 -8.91 23.31
C PRO A 55 -8.33 -10.07 23.94
N ALA A 56 -9.05 -10.85 24.76
CA ALA A 56 -8.49 -12.06 25.34
C ALA A 56 -7.83 -12.83 24.19
N ALA A 57 -6.54 -13.16 24.35
CA ALA A 57 -5.81 -13.84 23.30
C ALA A 57 -6.58 -15.13 22.98
N ALA A 58 -7.12 -15.22 21.76
CA ALA A 58 -7.78 -16.44 21.33
C ALA A 58 -6.76 -17.58 21.43
N PRO A 59 -7.17 -18.77 21.90
CA PRO A 59 -6.27 -19.90 21.99
C PRO A 59 -5.68 -20.17 20.60
N LEU A 60 -4.34 -20.17 20.51
CA LEU A 60 -3.64 -20.53 19.28
C LEU A 60 -3.94 -22.01 18.98
N ARG A 61 -4.30 -22.27 17.72
CA ARG A 61 -4.63 -23.61 17.24
C ARG A 61 -3.59 -24.01 16.19
N HIS A 62 -3.13 -25.25 16.28
CA HIS A 62 -2.10 -25.76 15.40
C HIS A 62 -2.73 -26.76 14.42
N ALA A 63 -2.74 -26.41 13.14
CA ALA A 63 -3.06 -27.33 12.06
C ALA A 63 -1.74 -27.85 11.45
N PRO A 64 -1.40 -29.13 11.60
CA PRO A 64 -0.19 -29.67 10.98
C PRO A 64 -0.37 -29.72 9.46
N VAL A 65 0.46 -28.97 8.73
CA VAL A 65 0.48 -28.98 7.26
C VAL A 65 1.84 -29.50 6.81
N GLN A 66 1.83 -30.53 5.97
CA GLN A 66 3.04 -31.02 5.32
C GLN A 66 3.16 -30.37 3.94
N TRP A 67 4.08 -29.43 3.84
CA TRP A 67 4.37 -28.77 2.56
C TRP A 67 5.38 -29.59 1.74
N PRO A 68 5.18 -29.69 0.41
CA PRO A 68 6.21 -30.17 -0.50
C PRO A 68 7.50 -29.34 -0.39
N SER A 69 8.66 -29.94 -0.66
CA SER A 69 9.96 -29.25 -0.54
C SER A 69 10.15 -28.10 -1.54
N ASP A 70 9.36 -28.06 -2.62
CA ASP A 70 9.33 -26.97 -3.60
C ASP A 70 8.36 -25.84 -3.22
N PHE A 71 7.67 -25.94 -2.08
CA PHE A 71 6.65 -24.99 -1.67
C PHE A 71 6.86 -24.53 -0.23
N GLU A 72 7.32 -23.29 -0.09
CA GLU A 72 7.53 -22.65 1.21
C GLU A 72 6.66 -21.38 1.30
N PRO A 73 5.48 -21.46 1.94
CA PRO A 73 4.61 -20.30 2.06
C PRO A 73 5.17 -19.32 3.10
N THR A 74 5.25 -18.04 2.73
CA THR A 74 5.74 -16.96 3.60
C THR A 74 4.62 -16.06 4.10
N LEU A 75 3.47 -16.08 3.42
CA LEU A 75 2.30 -15.28 3.76
C LEU A 75 1.08 -16.18 3.92
N SER A 76 0.16 -15.77 4.79
CA SER A 76 -1.14 -16.42 4.90
C SER A 76 -2.25 -15.43 5.19
N THR A 77 -3.45 -15.77 4.76
CA THR A 77 -4.69 -15.08 5.09
C THR A 77 -5.80 -16.11 5.27
N ALA A 78 -6.81 -15.79 6.06
CA ALA A 78 -7.84 -16.75 6.42
C ALA A 78 -9.22 -16.10 6.42
N ARG A 79 -10.23 -16.86 5.99
CA ARG A 79 -11.63 -16.49 6.07
C ARG A 79 -12.45 -17.71 6.46
N GLY A 80 -13.07 -17.66 7.64
CA GLY A 80 -13.78 -18.79 8.22
C GLY A 80 -12.86 -20.00 8.36
N ASN A 81 -13.24 -21.12 7.73
CA ASN A 81 -12.49 -22.37 7.76
C ASN A 81 -11.52 -22.53 6.57
N VAL A 82 -11.29 -21.46 5.80
CA VAL A 82 -10.38 -21.53 4.65
C VAL A 82 -9.17 -20.66 4.91
N VAL A 83 -7.99 -21.23 4.70
CA VAL A 83 -6.71 -20.55 4.80
C VAL A 83 -6.07 -20.54 3.44
N VAL A 84 -5.59 -19.39 2.99
CA VAL A 84 -4.75 -19.26 1.81
C VAL A 84 -3.33 -19.04 2.28
N ALA A 85 -2.43 -19.92 1.87
CA ALA A 85 -1.00 -19.82 2.07
C ALA A 85 -0.34 -19.44 0.75
N LEU A 86 0.47 -18.39 0.73
CA LEU A 86 1.09 -17.84 -0.47
C LEU A 86 2.61 -18.02 -0.40
N ALA A 87 3.18 -18.55 -1.47
CA ALA A 87 4.62 -18.64 -1.66
C ALA A 87 5.12 -17.40 -2.43
N PRO A 88 6.40 -17.00 -2.26
CA PRO A 88 6.99 -15.89 -3.00
C PRO A 88 6.96 -16.05 -4.53
N SER A 89 6.83 -17.30 -5.01
CA SER A 89 6.95 -17.70 -6.43
C SER A 89 5.66 -17.56 -7.25
N ASN A 90 4.81 -16.56 -6.97
CA ASN A 90 3.54 -16.31 -7.66
C ASN A 90 2.53 -17.49 -7.59
N GLY A 91 2.55 -18.24 -6.50
CA GLY A 91 1.66 -19.38 -6.29
C GLY A 91 1.20 -19.49 -4.86
N GLY A 92 0.22 -20.35 -4.63
CA GLY A 92 -0.32 -20.57 -3.30
C GLY A 92 -1.00 -21.92 -3.16
N ALA A 93 -1.49 -22.15 -1.96
CA ALA A 93 -2.32 -23.28 -1.62
C ALA A 93 -3.49 -22.80 -0.77
N MET A 94 -4.68 -23.29 -1.10
CA MET A 94 -5.88 -23.09 -0.31
C MET A 94 -6.11 -24.34 0.54
N LEU A 95 -6.19 -24.15 1.85
CA LEU A 95 -6.45 -25.20 2.83
C LEU A 95 -7.87 -25.04 3.34
N HIS A 96 -8.62 -26.13 3.31
CA HIS A 96 -9.90 -26.21 4.00
C HIS A 96 -9.69 -26.90 5.34
N LEU A 97 -10.11 -26.23 6.40
CA LEU A 97 -10.07 -26.74 7.76
C LEU A 97 -11.42 -27.36 8.12
N ARG A 98 -11.39 -28.50 8.79
CA ARG A 98 -12.54 -29.14 9.41
C ARG A 98 -12.44 -28.99 10.92
N GLY A 99 -13.54 -28.56 11.53
CA GLY A 99 -13.63 -28.39 12.98
C GLY A 99 -12.57 -27.42 13.49
N ASP A 100 -11.79 -27.86 14.48
CA ASP A 100 -10.98 -26.95 15.27
C ASP A 100 -9.57 -26.67 14.74
N ALA A 101 -8.99 -27.53 13.89
CA ALA A 101 -7.67 -27.34 13.23
C ALA A 101 -7.30 -28.47 12.25
N GLU A 102 -8.22 -29.32 11.81
CA GLU A 102 -7.87 -30.45 10.96
C GLU A 102 -7.84 -30.03 9.49
N VAL A 103 -6.76 -30.34 8.77
CA VAL A 103 -6.69 -30.03 7.33
C VAL A 103 -7.49 -31.08 6.56
N GLU A 104 -8.64 -30.68 6.04
CA GLU A 104 -9.51 -31.55 5.24
C GLU A 104 -9.00 -31.69 3.80
N SER A 105 -8.57 -30.58 3.20
CA SER A 105 -8.03 -30.61 1.84
C SER A 105 -7.05 -29.46 1.61
N ILE A 106 -6.15 -29.68 0.64
CA ILE A 106 -5.18 -28.69 0.18
C ILE A 106 -5.27 -28.64 -1.35
N ALA A 107 -5.57 -27.46 -1.89
CA ALA A 107 -5.62 -27.22 -3.32
C ALA A 107 -4.56 -26.18 -3.72
N ARG A 108 -3.54 -26.59 -4.49
CA ARG A 108 -2.52 -25.68 -5.03
C ARG A 108 -3.09 -24.85 -6.17
N PHE A 109 -2.68 -23.59 -6.26
CA PHE A 109 -3.02 -22.69 -7.35
C PHE A 109 -1.84 -21.82 -7.75
N ALA A 110 -1.90 -21.27 -8.96
CA ALA A 110 -0.95 -20.28 -9.46
C ALA A 110 -1.66 -18.95 -9.66
N LEU A 111 -1.01 -17.86 -9.27
CA LEU A 111 -1.47 -16.51 -9.56
C LEU A 111 -1.08 -16.16 -10.99
N ARG A 112 -2.02 -15.60 -11.75
CA ARG A 112 -1.82 -15.18 -13.14
C ARG A 112 -2.14 -13.70 -13.26
N GLY A 113 -1.47 -13.00 -14.17
CA GLY A 113 -1.68 -11.57 -14.41
C GLY A 113 -0.96 -10.65 -13.41
N ILE A 114 -0.10 -11.22 -12.55
CA ILE A 114 0.77 -10.47 -11.63
C ILE A 114 2.24 -10.49 -12.07
N GLU A 115 2.51 -11.03 -13.26
CA GLU A 115 3.85 -11.08 -13.81
C GLU A 115 4.39 -9.66 -14.01
N GLY A 116 5.57 -9.38 -13.45
CA GLY A 116 6.18 -8.06 -13.51
C GLY A 116 5.78 -7.10 -12.38
N LEU A 117 4.83 -7.46 -11.52
CA LEU A 117 4.45 -6.65 -10.35
C LEU A 117 5.35 -6.89 -9.11
N GLY A 118 6.38 -7.72 -9.27
CA GLY A 118 7.26 -8.14 -8.17
C GLY A 118 6.62 -9.21 -7.29
N GLY A 119 7.28 -9.51 -6.17
CA GLY A 119 6.80 -10.52 -5.21
C GLY A 119 5.58 -10.02 -4.43
N VAL A 120 4.74 -10.96 -3.98
CA VAL A 120 3.63 -10.65 -3.06
C VAL A 120 4.22 -10.34 -1.69
N VAL A 121 3.88 -9.18 -1.14
CA VAL A 121 4.35 -8.69 0.18
C VAL A 121 3.26 -8.68 1.24
N GLY A 122 2.00 -8.78 0.82
CA GLY A 122 0.86 -8.83 1.74
C GLY A 122 -0.38 -9.43 1.07
N ALA A 123 -1.30 -9.91 1.88
CA ALA A 123 -2.59 -10.42 1.42
C ALA A 123 -3.67 -10.17 2.48
N ALA A 124 -4.87 -9.85 2.02
CA ALA A 124 -6.06 -9.72 2.84
C ALA A 124 -7.22 -10.45 2.15
N TRP A 125 -8.06 -11.12 2.92
CA TRP A 125 -9.21 -11.82 2.37
C TRP A 125 -10.48 -11.39 3.10
N ASP A 126 -11.39 -10.76 2.36
CA ASP A 126 -12.67 -10.27 2.86
C ASP A 126 -13.85 -10.84 2.05
N ASP A 127 -15.03 -10.23 2.22
CA ASP A 127 -16.24 -10.58 1.50
C ASP A 127 -16.19 -10.28 0.00
N ALA A 128 -15.38 -9.30 -0.42
CA ALA A 128 -15.20 -8.93 -1.83
C ALA A 128 -14.19 -9.83 -2.54
N GLY A 129 -13.20 -10.37 -1.81
CA GLY A 129 -12.29 -11.37 -2.35
C GLY A 129 -10.91 -11.36 -1.70
N LEU A 130 -9.97 -12.04 -2.37
CA LEU A 130 -8.57 -12.03 -2.00
C LEU A 130 -7.89 -10.82 -2.65
N VAL A 131 -7.40 -9.90 -1.82
CA VAL A 131 -6.61 -8.74 -2.22
C VAL A 131 -5.13 -9.04 -1.94
N LEU A 132 -4.28 -8.78 -2.92
CA LEU A 132 -2.84 -8.97 -2.82
C LEU A 132 -2.14 -7.62 -2.94
N ALA A 133 -1.15 -7.39 -2.08
CA ALA A 133 -0.22 -6.27 -2.20
C ALA A 133 1.08 -6.79 -2.80
N THR A 134 1.56 -6.15 -3.86
CA THR A 134 2.80 -6.53 -4.54
C THR A 134 3.90 -5.52 -4.24
N ALA A 135 5.16 -5.91 -4.48
CA ALA A 135 6.30 -5.02 -4.27
C ALA A 135 6.23 -3.72 -5.11
N THR A 136 5.49 -3.73 -6.22
CA THR A 136 5.35 -2.55 -7.11
C THR A 136 4.08 -1.74 -6.89
N GLY A 137 3.15 -2.21 -6.05
CA GLY A 137 1.84 -1.60 -5.83
C GLY A 137 0.77 -2.62 -5.50
#